data_AF-A0A857GJT1-F1
#
_entry.id   AF-A0A857GJT1-F1
#
_cell.length_a   1.000
_cell.length_b   1.000
_cell.length_c   1.000
_cell.angle_alpha   90.00
_cell.angle_beta   90.00
_cell.angle_gamma   90.00
#
_symmetry.space_group_name_H-M   'P 1'
#
loop_
_entity.id
_entity.type
_entity.pdbx_description
1 polymer ?
#
loop_
_entity_poly.entity_id
_entity_poly.type
_entity_poly.pdbx_seq_one_letter_code
_entity_poly.pdbx_strand_id
1 'polypeptide(L)'
;MEMISYWKNAQEIYVDGGLTLIIGKYDHKNQHHGGEKALGIHWKDYPQSRGVLSPCVVPKTTRSAILSGLLHQAVINGNKEQITKLSEAIDFFRSET
;
A
#
# COMPACT_ATOMS: atom_id res chain seq x y z
N MET A 1 -7.65 26.07 0.13
CA MET A 1 -7.26 24.72 -0.32
C MET A 1 -6.56 24.04 0.85
N GLU A 2 -7.11 22.96 1.38
CA GLU A 2 -6.51 22.32 2.56
C GLU A 2 -5.27 21.51 2.16
N MET A 3 -4.14 21.76 2.83
CA MET A 3 -2.90 20.98 2.65
C MET A 3 -3.00 19.65 3.41
N ILE A 4 -3.83 18.74 2.90
CA ILE A 4 -4.03 17.42 3.48
C ILE A 4 -3.47 16.39 2.50
N SER A 5 -2.65 15.48 3.02
CA SER A 5 -2.23 14.29 2.29
C SER A 5 -3.17 13.14 2.60
N TYR A 6 -3.59 12.38 1.58
CA TYR A 6 -4.55 11.30 1.79
C TYR A 6 -4.47 10.23 0.71
N TRP A 7 -5.05 9.08 1.06
CA TRP A 7 -5.17 7.94 0.19
C TRP A 7 -6.51 7.96 -0.55
N LYS A 8 -6.48 7.57 -1.82
CA LYS A 8 -7.63 7.36 -2.70
C LYS A 8 -7.63 5.90 -3.16
N ASN A 9 -8.79 5.26 -3.14
CA ASN A 9 -8.98 3.86 -3.56
C ASN A 9 -7.99 2.90 -2.87
N ALA A 10 -7.82 3.05 -1.55
CA ALA A 10 -6.95 2.19 -0.77
C ALA A 10 -7.54 0.78 -0.63
N GLN A 11 -6.71 -0.23 -0.83
CA GLN A 11 -7.04 -1.63 -0.66
C GLN A 11 -5.98 -2.31 0.21
N GLU A 12 -6.43 -3.08 1.22
CA GLU A 12 -5.55 -3.91 2.04
C GLU A 12 -5.09 -5.16 1.25
N ILE A 13 -3.80 -5.42 1.27
CA ILE A 13 -3.18 -6.51 0.49
C ILE A 13 -2.44 -7.52 1.38
N TYR A 14 -2.12 -7.16 2.62
CA TYR A 14 -1.40 -8.00 3.55
C TYR A 14 -1.68 -7.56 4.98
N VAL A 15 -1.87 -8.53 5.88
CA VAL A 15 -2.07 -8.30 7.31
C VAL A 15 -1.19 -9.29 8.08
N ASP A 16 -0.41 -8.78 9.02
CA ASP A 16 0.39 -9.58 9.94
C ASP A 16 0.50 -8.90 11.31
N GLY A 17 0.02 -9.57 12.36
CA GLY A 17 0.20 -9.08 13.74
C GLY A 17 -0.27 -7.64 14.00
N GLY A 18 -1.23 -7.12 13.23
CA GLY A 18 -1.72 -5.75 13.34
C GLY A 18 -1.02 -4.74 12.42
N LEU A 19 0.03 -5.13 11.69
CA LEU A 19 0.56 -4.40 10.55
C LEU A 19 -0.29 -4.72 9.32
N THR A 20 -0.73 -3.68 8.62
CA THR A 20 -1.47 -3.80 7.36
C THR A 20 -0.74 -3.05 6.26
N LEU A 21 -0.53 -3.73 5.13
CA LEU A 21 -0.09 -3.10 3.89
C LEU A 21 -1.28 -2.79 3.01
N ILE A 22 -1.27 -1.59 2.42
CA ILE A 22 -2.28 -1.13 1.47
C ILE A 22 -1.64 -0.71 0.15
N ILE A 23 -2.39 -0.86 -0.93
CA ILE A 23 -2.11 -0.21 -2.22
C ILE A 23 -3.20 0.80 -2.53
N GLY A 24 -2.86 1.84 -3.28
CA GLY A 24 -3.81 2.87 -3.68
C GLY A 24 -3.09 4.05 -4.32
N LYS A 25 -3.80 5.16 -4.47
CA LYS A 25 -3.19 6.43 -4.89
C LYS A 25 -2.97 7.33 -3.69
N TYR A 26 -1.76 7.83 -3.50
CA TYR A 26 -1.42 8.80 -2.46
C TYR A 26 -1.30 10.19 -3.07
N ASP A 27 -2.11 11.13 -2.59
CA ASP A 27 -2.06 12.53 -2.99
C ASP A 27 -1.32 13.33 -1.92
N HIS A 28 -0.04 13.60 -2.13
CA HIS A 28 0.74 14.39 -1.18
C HIS A 28 0.31 15.87 -1.25
N LYS A 29 -0.24 16.39 -0.15
CA LYS A 29 -0.63 17.81 -0.01
C LYS A 29 -1.58 18.35 -1.10
N ASN A 30 -2.42 17.51 -1.71
CA ASN A 30 -3.24 17.87 -2.88
C ASN A 30 -2.43 18.37 -4.10
N GLN A 31 -1.15 18.01 -4.20
CA GLN A 31 -0.26 18.51 -5.25
C GLN A 31 -0.29 17.67 -6.53
N HIS A 32 -0.83 16.45 -6.49
CA HIS A 32 -0.66 15.47 -7.58
C HIS A 32 -1.94 15.20 -8.38
N HIS A 33 -2.90 16.14 -8.44
CA HIS A 33 -4.12 16.11 -9.29
C HIS A 33 -4.75 14.71 -9.50
N GLY A 34 -4.83 13.88 -8.44
CA GLY A 34 -5.27 12.48 -8.58
C GLY A 34 -4.44 11.47 -7.80
N GLY A 35 -3.23 11.84 -7.36
CA GLY A 35 -2.35 11.02 -6.53
C GLY A 35 -1.54 9.98 -7.31
N GLU A 36 -0.43 9.53 -6.73
CA GLU A 36 0.49 8.56 -7.33
C GLU A 36 0.29 7.16 -6.73
N LYS A 37 0.47 6.10 -7.53
CA LYS A 37 0.36 4.74 -6.99
C LYS A 37 1.40 4.52 -5.91
N ALA A 38 0.95 4.21 -4.71
CA ALA A 38 1.80 4.07 -3.54
C ALA A 38 1.51 2.77 -2.78
N LEU A 39 2.53 2.27 -2.09
CA LEU A 39 2.38 1.24 -1.05
C LEU A 39 2.37 1.96 0.30
N GLY A 40 1.33 1.70 1.07
CA GLY A 40 1.13 2.30 2.39
C GLY A 40 1.27 1.26 3.49
N ILE A 41 1.71 1.71 4.67
CA ILE A 41 1.73 0.90 5.89
C ILE A 41 0.88 1.60 6.94
N HIS A 42 -0.06 0.87 7.53
CA HIS A 42 -0.79 1.31 8.70
C HIS A 42 -0.96 0.18 9.71
N TRP A 43 -1.40 0.55 10.90
CA TRP A 43 -1.81 -0.36 11.97
C TRP A 43 -3.31 -0.23 12.23
N LYS A 44 -3.91 -1.16 12.98
CA LYS A 44 -5.35 -1.10 13.33
C LYS A 44 -5.77 0.24 13.93
N ASP A 45 -4.91 0.84 14.75
CA ASP A 45 -5.17 2.12 15.44
C ASP A 45 -4.41 3.30 14.81
N TYR A 46 -4.11 3.22 13.51
CA TYR A 46 -3.29 4.25 12.88
C TYR A 46 -3.95 5.62 12.93
N PRO A 47 -3.21 6.69 13.29
CA PRO A 47 -3.78 8.01 13.47
C PRO A 47 -4.41 8.51 12.16
N GLN A 48 -5.70 8.83 12.24
CA GLN A 48 -6.41 9.56 11.21
C GLN A 48 -6.12 11.04 11.41
N SER A 49 -5.46 11.69 10.46
CA SER A 49 -5.34 13.15 10.49
C SER A 49 -6.68 13.72 10.02
N ARG A 50 -7.42 14.38 10.92
CA ARG A 50 -8.76 14.94 10.63
C ARG A 50 -9.75 13.90 10.08
N GLY A 51 -9.69 12.65 10.54
CA GLY A 51 -10.55 11.56 10.04
C GLY A 51 -10.09 10.93 8.71
N VAL A 52 -8.92 11.33 8.19
CA VAL A 52 -8.37 10.84 6.92
C VAL A 52 -7.15 9.95 7.17
N LEU A 53 -7.16 8.76 6.55
CA LEU A 53 -6.07 7.78 6.60
C LEU A 53 -4.80 8.44 6.02
N SER A 54 -3.74 8.58 6.83
CA SER A 54 -2.42 9.09 6.38
C SER A 54 -1.24 8.09 6.54
N PRO A 55 -1.34 6.84 6.02
CA PRO A 55 -0.32 5.80 6.11
C PRO A 55 1.03 6.28 5.60
N CYS A 56 2.08 5.72 6.20
CA CYS A 56 3.45 5.92 5.74
C CYS A 56 3.58 5.37 4.31
N VAL A 57 4.07 6.20 3.39
CA VAL A 57 4.33 5.81 1.99
C VAL A 57 5.70 5.15 1.90
N VAL A 58 5.74 3.95 1.33
CA VAL A 58 6.98 3.18 1.13
C VAL A 58 7.64 3.57 -0.21
N PRO A 59 8.93 3.96 -0.22
CA PRO A 59 9.65 4.28 -1.46
C PRO A 59 9.69 3.12 -2.46
N LYS A 60 9.75 3.44 -3.76
CA LYS A 60 9.66 2.49 -4.88
C LYS A 60 10.56 1.25 -4.73
N THR A 61 11.85 1.43 -4.43
CA THR A 61 12.80 0.32 -4.31
C THR A 61 12.46 -0.59 -3.11
N THR A 62 12.18 0.02 -1.96
CA THR A 62 11.80 -0.70 -0.74
C THR A 62 10.47 -1.44 -0.92
N ARG A 63 9.50 -0.81 -1.56
CA ARG A 63 8.20 -1.41 -1.94
C ARG A 63 8.40 -2.68 -2.75
N SER A 64 9.21 -2.63 -3.80
CA SER A 64 9.46 -3.80 -4.65
C SER A 64 10.11 -4.95 -3.87
N ALA A 65 11.05 -4.64 -2.97
CA ALA A 65 11.71 -5.63 -2.12
C ALA A 65 10.73 -6.29 -1.14
N ILE A 66 9.90 -5.49 -0.45
CA ILE A 66 8.88 -5.98 0.47
C ILE A 66 7.90 -6.91 -0.25
N LEU A 67 7.29 -6.47 -1.35
CA LEU A 67 6.29 -7.26 -2.06
C LEU A 67 6.87 -8.58 -2.59
N SER A 68 8.10 -8.55 -3.11
CA SER A 68 8.78 -9.75 -3.60
C SER A 68 9.11 -10.73 -2.48
N GLY A 69 9.60 -10.23 -1.33
CA GLY A 69 9.90 -11.06 -0.17
C GLY A 69 8.66 -11.72 0.42
N LEU A 70 7.57 -10.94 0.55
CA LEU A 70 6.28 -11.45 1.03
C LEU A 70 5.68 -12.48 0.06
N LEU A 71 5.77 -12.24 -1.25
CA LEU A 71 5.27 -13.19 -2.24
C LEU A 71 6.05 -14.52 -2.15
N HIS A 72 7.38 -14.45 -2.06
CA HIS A 72 8.22 -15.63 -1.90
C HIS A 72 7.87 -16.41 -0.63
N GLN A 73 7.65 -15.72 0.49
CA GLN A 73 7.18 -16.35 1.73
C GLN A 73 5.81 -17.02 1.57
N ALA A 74 4.85 -16.34 0.91
CA ALA A 74 3.53 -16.89 0.66
C ALA A 74 3.57 -18.15 -0.23
N VAL A 75 4.46 -18.18 -1.23
CA VAL A 75 4.71 -19.36 -2.08
C VAL A 75 5.26 -20.52 -1.27
N ILE A 76 6.30 -20.30 -0.45
CA ILE A 76 6.87 -21.34 0.42
C ILE A 76 5.80 -21.92 1.36
N ASN A 77 4.95 -21.06 1.91
CA ASN A 77 3.90 -21.46 2.84
C ASN A 77 2.64 -22.02 2.16
N GLY A 78 2.58 -22.04 0.82
CA GLY A 78 1.40 -22.47 0.07
C GLY A 78 0.15 -21.61 0.30
N ASN A 79 0.31 -20.36 0.75
CA ASN A 79 -0.80 -19.47 1.07
C ASN A 79 -1.37 -18.83 -0.21
N LYS A 80 -2.33 -19.52 -0.84
CA LYS A 80 -2.94 -19.11 -2.12
C LYS A 80 -3.56 -17.72 -2.07
N GLU A 81 -4.22 -17.35 -0.98
CA GLU A 81 -4.85 -16.04 -0.83
C GLU A 81 -3.80 -14.91 -0.85
N GLN A 82 -2.73 -15.06 -0.07
CA GLN A 82 -1.64 -14.09 -0.05
C GLN A 82 -0.91 -14.03 -1.40
N ILE A 83 -0.70 -15.18 -2.05
CA ILE A 83 -0.10 -15.22 -3.40
C ILE A 83 -0.92 -14.37 -4.37
N THR A 84 -2.24 -14.54 -4.40
CA THR A 84 -3.12 -13.76 -5.28
C THR A 84 -3.05 -12.27 -4.96
N LYS A 85 -3.28 -11.87 -3.70
CA LYS A 85 -3.28 -10.46 -3.30
C LYS A 85 -1.94 -9.75 -3.56
N LEU A 86 -0.82 -10.42 -3.29
CA LEU A 86 0.51 -9.87 -3.50
C LEU A 86 0.87 -9.80 -4.99
N SER A 87 0.42 -10.76 -5.80
CA SER A 87 0.59 -10.71 -7.25
C SER A 87 -0.19 -9.55 -7.87
N GLU A 88 -1.46 -9.37 -7.48
CA GLU A 88 -2.28 -8.22 -7.87
C GLU A 88 -1.64 -6.90 -7.47
N ALA A 89 -1.07 -6.81 -6.26
CA ALA A 89 -0.35 -5.63 -5.80
C ALA A 89 0.90 -5.33 -6.64
N ILE A 90 1.66 -6.35 -7.03
CA ILE A 90 2.83 -6.17 -7.91
C ILE A 90 2.37 -5.67 -9.29
N ASP A 91 1.32 -6.26 -9.85
CA ASP A 91 0.79 -5.88 -11.16
C ASP A 91 0.16 -4.47 -11.17
N PHE A 92 -0.44 -4.05 -10.05
CA PHE A 92 -0.89 -2.68 -9.84
C PHE A 92 0.22 -1.65 -10.08
N PHE A 93 1.47 -1.96 -9.67
CA PHE A 93 2.62 -1.09 -9.90
C PHE A 93 3.34 -1.30 -11.24
N ARG A 94 3.07 -2.40 -11.96
CA ARG A 94 3.63 -2.65 -13.30
C ARG A 94 2.88 -1.94 -14.41
N SER A 95 1.57 -1.72 -14.23
CA SER A 95 0.73 -0.96 -15.17
C SER A 95 1.05 0.55 -15.22
N GLU A 96 2.29 0.95 -14.92
CA GLU A 96 2.84 2.32 -15.03
C GLU A 96 3.95 2.44 -16.09
N THR A 97 4.31 1.35 -16.78
CA THR A 97 5.21 1.39 -17.95
C THR A 97 4.42 1.51 -19.25
#